data_AF-A0A2U0UB38-F1
#
_entry.id   AF-A0A2U0UB38-F1
#
_cell.length_a   1.000
_cell.length_b   1.000
_cell.length_c   1.000
_cell.angle_alpha   90.00
_cell.angle_beta   90.00
_cell.angle_gamma   90.00
#
_symmetry.space_group_name_H-M   'P 1'
#
loop_
_entity.id
_entity.type
_entity.pdbx_description
1 polymer ?
#
loop_
_entity_poly.entity_id
_entity_poly.type
_entity_poly.pdbx_seq_one_letter_code
_entity_poly.pdbx_strand_id
1 'polypeptide(L)'
;MKIGNIIRHYPLSCLVIVTIWTLCLIPIPETPLSNVSMIDKWTHIVMYGVFCAILLTEYGQRHKHIRWSQIIVGAVILPIAMGGLIEIVQATCTGGNRSGDIYDFLADALGVLLGAAIGTLLARYLSKRHKD
;
A
#
# COMPACT_ATOMS: atom_id res chain seq x y z
N MET A 1 -5.19 2.61 -21.16
CA MET A 1 -3.79 2.98 -20.88
C MET A 1 -2.95 1.71 -20.98
N LYS A 2 -1.90 1.65 -21.81
CA LYS A 2 -1.07 0.44 -21.93
C LYS A 2 -0.32 0.17 -20.62
N ILE A 3 -0.20 -1.09 -20.19
CA ILE A 3 0.48 -1.50 -18.94
C ILE A 3 1.90 -0.95 -18.84
N GLY A 4 2.67 -0.97 -19.94
CA GLY A 4 4.02 -0.40 -19.97
C GLY A 4 4.07 1.10 -19.66
N ASN A 5 2.99 1.84 -19.91
CA ASN A 5 2.90 3.25 -19.53
C ASN A 5 2.71 3.40 -18.01
N ILE A 6 1.98 2.50 -17.36
CA ILE A 6 1.74 2.56 -15.90
C ILE A 6 3.06 2.41 -15.15
N ILE A 7 3.86 1.40 -15.49
CA ILE A 7 5.15 1.12 -14.85
C ILE A 7 6.10 2.31 -14.97
N ARG A 8 6.12 2.97 -16.15
CA ARG A 8 6.95 4.15 -16.38
C ARG A 8 6.47 5.39 -15.61
N HIS A 9 5.17 5.47 -15.31
CA HIS A 9 4.56 6.58 -14.59
C HIS A 9 4.46 6.36 -13.09
N TYR A 10 4.62 5.13 -12.58
CA TYR A 10 4.53 4.80 -11.15
C TYR A 10 5.54 3.70 -10.74
N PRO A 11 6.84 3.86 -11.06
CA PRO A 11 7.82 2.80 -10.87
C PRO A 11 7.98 2.39 -9.39
N LEU A 12 7.92 3.35 -8.45
CA LEU A 12 8.08 3.06 -7.03
C LEU A 12 6.84 2.37 -6.47
N SER A 13 5.64 2.84 -6.81
CA SER A 13 4.41 2.15 -6.42
C SER A 13 4.35 0.72 -6.96
N CYS A 14 4.76 0.49 -8.22
CA CYS A 14 4.82 -0.86 -8.77
C CYS A 14 5.80 -1.76 -8.00
N LEU A 15 6.98 -1.24 -7.66
CA LEU A 15 7.96 -1.99 -6.86
C LEU A 15 7.39 -2.36 -5.50
N VAL A 16 6.76 -1.40 -4.81
CA VAL A 16 6.16 -1.62 -3.49
C VAL A 16 5.03 -2.64 -3.55
N ILE A 17 4.18 -2.62 -4.59
CA ILE A 17 3.13 -3.64 -4.77
C ILE A 17 3.75 -5.03 -4.86
N VAL A 18 4.78 -5.20 -5.69
CA VAL A 18 5.48 -6.49 -5.82
C VAL A 18 6.05 -6.91 -4.48
N THR A 19 6.70 -6.00 -3.76
CA THR A 19 7.25 -6.26 -2.42
C THR A 19 6.16 -6.73 -1.45
N ILE A 20 5.03 -6.02 -1.35
CA ILE A 20 3.91 -6.39 -0.45
C ILE A 20 3.41 -7.80 -0.78
N TRP A 21 3.14 -8.08 -2.05
CA TRP A 21 2.70 -9.42 -2.48
C TRP A 21 3.72 -10.51 -2.11
N THR A 22 5.02 -10.26 -2.33
CA THR A 22 6.04 -11.24 -1.96
C THR A 22 6.12 -11.47 -0.45
N LEU A 23 6.08 -10.40 0.36
CA LEU A 23 6.20 -10.51 1.82
C LEU A 23 4.98 -11.18 2.45
N CYS A 24 3.77 -10.88 1.96
CA CYS A 24 2.54 -11.47 2.48
C CYS A 24 2.41 -12.96 2.10
N LEU A 25 2.88 -13.37 0.92
CA LEU A 25 2.71 -14.75 0.45
C LEU A 25 3.80 -15.72 0.91
N ILE A 26 4.98 -15.22 1.28
CA ILE A 26 6.08 -16.05 1.76
C ILE A 26 5.94 -16.28 3.27
N PRO A 27 6.16 -17.49 3.80
CA PRO A 27 6.26 -17.71 5.23
C PRO A 27 7.52 -17.02 5.78
N ILE A 28 7.33 -16.07 6.70
CA ILE A 28 8.44 -15.37 7.35
C ILE A 28 8.96 -16.27 8.49
N PRO A 29 10.26 -16.59 8.54
CA PRO A 29 10.83 -17.38 9.64
C PRO A 29 10.72 -16.63 10.96
N GLU A 30 10.69 -17.37 12.06
CA GLU A 30 10.72 -16.79 13.41
C GLU A 30 11.95 -15.90 13.57
N THR A 31 11.73 -14.62 13.91
CA THR A 31 12.76 -13.62 14.15
C THR A 31 12.59 -13.08 15.57
N PRO A 32 13.62 -12.48 16.20
CA PRO A 32 13.46 -11.87 17.54
C PRO A 32 12.35 -10.80 17.64
N LEU A 33 11.87 -10.30 16.49
CA LEU A 33 10.71 -9.41 16.36
C LEU A 33 9.36 -10.12 16.59
N SER A 34 9.28 -11.46 16.55
CA SER A 34 8.04 -12.20 16.82
C SER A 34 7.57 -12.11 18.28
N ASN A 35 8.45 -11.66 19.18
CA ASN A 35 8.09 -11.34 20.57
C ASN A 35 7.28 -10.05 20.72
N VAL A 36 7.20 -9.21 19.67
CA VAL A 36 6.36 -8.01 19.68
C VAL A 36 4.92 -8.41 19.35
N SER A 37 4.01 -8.20 20.30
CA SER A 37 2.58 -8.47 20.10
C SER A 37 2.06 -7.73 18.86
N MET A 38 1.33 -8.44 18.00
CA MET A 38 0.72 -7.89 16.78
C MET A 38 1.73 -7.28 15.78
N ILE A 39 3.00 -7.69 15.79
CA ILE A 39 4.01 -7.14 14.86
C ILE A 39 3.60 -7.27 13.39
N ASP A 40 2.89 -8.34 13.03
CA ASP A 40 2.36 -8.56 11.69
C ASP A 40 1.39 -7.42 11.31
N LYS A 41 0.44 -7.10 12.18
CA LYS A 41 -0.54 -6.01 12.00
C LYS A 41 0.12 -4.64 11.88
N TRP A 42 1.14 -4.36 12.70
CA TRP A 42 1.92 -3.12 12.55
C TRP A 42 2.65 -3.06 11.21
N THR A 43 3.18 -4.19 10.75
CA THR A 43 3.85 -4.30 9.45
C THR A 43 2.87 -4.02 8.33
N HIS A 44 1.66 -4.59 8.37
CA HIS A 44 0.57 -4.32 7.43
C HIS A 44 0.19 -2.83 7.38
N ILE A 45 -0.02 -2.18 8.53
CA ILE A 45 -0.27 -0.74 8.61
C ILE A 45 0.85 0.07 7.94
N VAL A 46 2.11 -0.25 8.24
CA VAL A 46 3.28 0.47 7.70
C VAL A 46 3.42 0.23 6.20
N MET A 47 3.29 -1.02 5.73
CA MET A 47 3.40 -1.38 4.31
C MET A 47 2.38 -0.61 3.46
N TYR A 48 1.10 -0.67 3.84
CA TYR A 48 0.04 0.02 3.12
C TYR A 48 0.10 1.53 3.27
N GLY A 49 0.53 2.03 4.44
CA GLY A 49 0.76 3.46 4.67
C GLY A 49 1.86 4.03 3.76
N VAL A 50 3.00 3.35 3.68
CA VAL A 50 4.12 3.72 2.81
C VAL A 50 3.71 3.63 1.35
N PHE A 51 3.02 2.55 0.95
CA PHE A 51 2.51 2.39 -0.40
C PHE A 51 1.61 3.56 -0.84
N CYS A 52 0.61 3.90 -0.03
CA CYS A 52 -0.30 5.00 -0.34
C CYS A 52 0.40 6.37 -0.36
N ALA A 53 1.34 6.61 0.56
CA ALA A 53 2.13 7.84 0.58
C ALA A 53 2.99 8.01 -0.68
N ILE A 54 3.66 6.94 -1.12
CA ILE A 54 4.44 6.93 -2.37
C ILE A 54 3.53 7.16 -3.56
N LEU A 55 2.41 6.43 -3.67
CA LEU A 55 1.48 6.55 -4.78
C LEU A 55 0.94 7.98 -4.92
N LEU A 56 0.55 8.61 -3.82
CA LEU A 56 0.08 10.00 -3.83
C LEU A 56 1.17 11.00 -4.18
N THR A 57 2.39 10.76 -3.73
CA THR A 57 3.55 11.59 -4.08
C THR A 57 3.85 11.49 -5.57
N GLU A 58 3.90 10.28 -6.13
CA GLU A 58 4.09 10.02 -7.56
C GLU A 58 2.97 10.61 -8.41
N TYR A 59 1.73 10.52 -7.93
CA TYR A 59 0.56 11.12 -8.58
C TYR A 59 0.65 12.64 -8.61
N GLY A 60 0.96 13.27 -7.46
CA GLY A 60 1.05 14.72 -7.31
C GLY A 60 2.20 15.36 -8.09
N GLN A 61 3.32 14.66 -8.25
CA GLN A 61 4.44 15.13 -9.09
C GLN A 61 4.11 15.12 -10.58
N ARG A 62 3.27 14.19 -11.03
CA ARG A 62 2.99 13.96 -12.45
C ARG A 62 1.70 14.62 -12.95
N HIS A 63 0.77 14.95 -12.05
CA HIS A 63 -0.52 15.55 -12.41
C HIS A 63 -0.60 17.00 -11.94
N LYS A 64 -0.69 17.94 -12.90
CA LYS A 64 -0.89 19.38 -12.61
C LYS A 64 -2.21 19.68 -11.90
N HIS A 65 -3.25 18.86 -12.15
CA HIS A 65 -4.57 19.01 -11.53
C HIS A 65 -4.91 17.76 -10.72
N ILE A 66 -5.19 17.97 -9.44
CA ILE A 66 -5.58 16.91 -8.52
C ILE A 66 -7.03 16.51 -8.80
N ARG A 67 -7.22 15.32 -9.39
CA ARG A 67 -8.54 14.69 -9.49
C ARG A 67 -8.80 13.82 -8.26
N TRP A 68 -9.64 14.30 -7.36
CA TRP A 68 -9.98 13.61 -6.11
C TRP A 68 -10.61 12.22 -6.32
N SER A 69 -11.45 12.05 -7.34
CA SER A 69 -12.03 10.74 -7.66
C SER A 69 -10.96 9.70 -7.98
N GLN A 70 -9.89 10.07 -8.68
CA GLN A 70 -8.78 9.16 -8.99
C GLN A 70 -7.92 8.86 -7.78
N ILE A 71 -7.75 9.81 -6.86
CA ILE A 71 -7.06 9.58 -5.59
C ILE A 71 -7.86 8.60 -4.74
N ILE A 72 -9.17 8.80 -4.59
CA ILE A 72 -10.02 7.92 -3.79
C ILE A 72 -9.99 6.50 -4.38
N VAL A 73 -10.17 6.36 -5.69
CA VAL A 73 -10.14 5.04 -6.33
C VAL A 73 -8.74 4.42 -6.23
N GLY A 74 -7.70 5.17 -6.59
CA GLY A 74 -6.33 4.66 -6.75
C GLY A 74 -5.57 4.45 -5.45
N ALA A 75 -5.73 5.33 -4.47
CA ALA A 75 -4.96 5.33 -3.22
C ALA A 75 -5.79 4.91 -2.00
N VAL A 76 -7.09 4.63 -2.15
CA VAL A 76 -7.93 4.14 -1.05
C VAL A 76 -8.64 2.84 -1.43
N ILE A 77 -9.49 2.86 -2.47
CA ILE A 77 -10.30 1.68 -2.83
C ILE A 77 -9.44 0.54 -3.36
N LEU A 78 -8.55 0.80 -4.33
CA LEU A 78 -7.69 -0.24 -4.90
C LEU A 78 -6.75 -0.88 -3.88
N PRO A 79 -6.05 -0.13 -3.00
CA PRO A 79 -5.21 -0.72 -1.96
C PRO A 79 -6.00 -1.55 -0.95
N ILE A 80 -7.19 -1.09 -0.49
CA ILE A 80 -8.04 -1.89 0.41
C ILE A 80 -8.49 -3.18 -0.27
N ALA A 81 -8.92 -3.11 -1.53
CA ALA A 81 -9.30 -4.29 -2.29
C ALA A 81 -8.12 -5.26 -2.49
N MET A 82 -6.90 -4.72 -2.67
CA MET A 82 -5.68 -5.51 -2.75
C MET A 82 -5.39 -6.25 -1.45
N GLY A 83 -5.54 -5.60 -0.28
CA GLY A 83 -5.39 -6.24 1.03
C GLY A 83 -6.36 -7.40 1.20
N GLY A 84 -7.64 -7.17 0.96
CA GLY A 84 -8.65 -8.24 1.01
C GLY A 84 -8.37 -9.39 0.03
N LEU A 85 -7.83 -9.09 -1.15
CA LEU A 85 -7.44 -10.13 -2.10
C LEU A 85 -6.24 -10.95 -1.60
N ILE A 86 -5.23 -10.30 -1.01
CA ILE A 86 -4.08 -10.99 -0.43
C ILE A 86 -4.52 -11.93 0.69
N GLU A 87 -5.42 -11.50 1.58
CA GLU A 87 -5.98 -12.35 2.64
C GLU A 87 -6.68 -13.60 2.07
N ILE A 88 -7.48 -13.43 1.01
CA ILE A 88 -8.14 -14.56 0.34
C ILE A 88 -7.09 -15.51 -0.26
N VAL A 89 -6.06 -14.97 -0.92
CA VAL A 89 -4.98 -15.78 -1.52
C VAL A 89 -4.17 -16.48 -0.44
N GLN A 90 -3.90 -15.84 0.69
CA GLN A 90 -3.25 -16.47 1.83
C GLN A 90 -4.08 -17.65 2.34
N ALA A 91 -5.38 -17.45 2.59
CA ALA A 91 -6.26 -18.49 3.10
C ALA A 91 -6.48 -19.66 2.11
N THR A 92 -6.50 -19.39 0.80
CA THR A 92 -6.91 -20.40 -0.21
C THR A 92 -5.76 -21.00 -1.01
N CYS A 93 -4.67 -20.26 -1.23
CA CYS A 93 -3.60 -20.65 -2.15
C CYS A 93 -2.27 -21.00 -1.46
N THR A 94 -2.09 -20.73 -0.17
CA THR A 94 -0.80 -21.02 0.52
C THR A 94 -0.73 -22.42 1.14
N GLY A 95 -1.74 -23.26 0.91
CA GLY A 95 -1.77 -24.64 1.40
C GLY A 95 -1.73 -24.75 2.93
N GLY A 96 -2.20 -23.72 3.65
CA GLY A 96 -2.22 -23.66 5.11
C GLY A 96 -0.94 -23.09 5.75
N ASN A 97 0.06 -22.67 4.96
CA ASN A 97 1.28 -22.04 5.49
C ASN A 97 1.06 -20.59 5.96
N ARG A 98 0.01 -19.92 5.48
CA ARG A 98 -0.45 -18.61 5.96
C ARG A 98 -1.95 -18.69 6.25
N SER A 99 -2.36 -18.14 7.39
CA SER A 99 -3.77 -17.88 7.69
C SER A 99 -4.15 -16.51 7.12
N GLY A 100 -5.27 -16.41 6.41
CA GLY A 100 -5.91 -15.11 6.21
C GLY A 100 -6.60 -14.70 7.52
N ASP A 101 -6.33 -13.48 8.00
CA ASP A 101 -6.90 -12.90 9.21
C ASP A 101 -7.64 -11.60 8.88
N ILE A 102 -8.89 -11.50 9.33
CA ILE A 102 -9.67 -10.28 9.19
C ILE A 102 -9.01 -9.09 9.89
N TYR A 103 -8.20 -9.32 10.93
CA TYR A 103 -7.45 -8.25 11.59
C TYR A 103 -6.32 -7.70 10.73
N ASP A 104 -5.73 -8.50 9.83
CA ASP A 104 -4.70 -8.04 8.89
C ASP A 104 -5.35 -7.21 7.77
N PHE A 105 -6.54 -7.59 7.31
CA PHE A 105 -7.36 -6.73 6.45
C PHE A 105 -7.71 -5.38 7.10
N LEU A 106 -8.03 -5.36 8.40
CA LEU A 106 -8.28 -4.11 9.12
C LEU A 106 -7.01 -3.26 9.27
N ALA A 107 -5.88 -3.91 9.53
CA ALA A 107 -4.58 -3.26 9.59
C ALA A 107 -4.21 -2.62 8.24
N ASP A 108 -4.46 -3.32 7.12
CA ASP A 108 -4.30 -2.79 5.77
C ASP A 108 -5.16 -1.55 5.55
N ALA A 109 -6.46 -1.63 5.87
CA ALA A 109 -7.36 -0.50 5.71
C ALA A 109 -6.93 0.72 6.54
N LEU A 110 -6.46 0.51 7.78
CA LEU A 110 -5.92 1.57 8.62
C LEU A 110 -4.64 2.17 8.02
N GLY A 111 -3.72 1.33 7.55
CA GLY A 111 -2.52 1.76 6.85
C GLY A 111 -2.83 2.62 5.63
N VAL A 112 -3.78 2.18 4.80
CA VAL A 112 -4.25 2.93 3.62
C VAL A 112 -4.78 4.31 3.99
N LEU A 113 -5.64 4.40 5.01
CA LEU A 113 -6.23 5.68 5.43
C LEU A 113 -5.16 6.64 5.98
N LEU A 114 -4.24 6.14 6.81
CA LEU A 114 -3.13 6.93 7.35
C LEU A 114 -2.18 7.38 6.23
N GLY A 115 -1.81 6.48 5.33
CA GLY A 115 -0.97 6.76 4.17
C GLY A 115 -1.61 7.76 3.22
N ALA A 116 -2.92 7.68 3.01
CA ALA A 116 -3.66 8.64 2.20
C ALA A 116 -3.66 10.04 2.82
N ALA A 117 -3.85 10.14 4.14
CA ALA A 117 -3.80 11.40 4.86
C ALA A 117 -2.39 12.03 4.78
N ILE A 118 -1.36 11.26 5.12
CA ILE A 118 0.04 11.71 5.09
C ILE A 118 0.46 12.06 3.66
N GLY A 119 0.18 11.19 2.68
CA GLY A 119 0.52 11.39 1.28
C GLY A 119 -0.13 12.63 0.68
N THR A 120 -1.38 12.93 1.07
CA THR A 120 -2.06 14.16 0.63
C THR A 120 -1.38 15.41 1.19
N LEU A 121 -0.94 15.38 2.45
CA LEU A 121 -0.20 16.49 3.07
C LEU A 121 1.18 16.68 2.41
N LEU A 122 1.92 15.59 2.18
CA LEU A 122 3.22 15.60 1.52
C LEU A 122 3.12 16.12 0.07
N ALA A 123 2.16 15.62 -0.71
CA ALA A 123 1.95 16.06 -2.09
C ALA A 123 1.62 17.56 -2.15
N ARG A 124 0.80 18.07 -1.21
CA ARG A 124 0.50 19.51 -1.10
C ARG A 124 1.73 20.33 -0.74
N TYR A 125 2.55 19.85 0.20
CA TYR A 125 3.79 20.52 0.62
C TYR A 125 4.80 20.60 -0.54
N LEU A 126 5.05 19.48 -1.22
CA LEU A 126 5.99 19.40 -2.35
C LEU A 126 5.53 20.19 -3.58
N SER A 127 4.21 20.30 -3.80
CA SER A 127 3.65 21.11 -4.88
C SER A 127 3.84 22.62 -4.64
N LYS A 128 3.80 23.08 -3.37
CA LYS A 128 4.09 24.48 -3.04
C LYS A 128 5.55 24.84 -3.32
N ARG A 129 6.49 23.98 -2.94
CA ARG A 129 7.93 24.22 -3.12
C ARG A 129 8.38 24.35 -4.59
N HIS A 130 7.65 23.77 -5.53
CA HIS A 130 7.94 23.91 -6.97
C HIS A 130 7.46 25.24 -7.58
N LYS A 131 6.73 26.07 -6.82
CA LYS A 131 6.30 27.41 -7.26
C LYS A 131 7.18 28.55 -6.73
N ASP A 132 8.09 28.26 -5.81
CA ASP A 132 9.06 29.19 -5.21
C ASP A 132 10.42 29.06 -5.93
#